data_AF-A0A3M6TWU0-F1
#
_entry.id   AF-A0A3M6TWU0-F1
#
_cell.length_a   1.000
_cell.length_b   1.000
_cell.length_c   1.000
_cell.angle_alpha   90.00
_cell.angle_beta   90.00
_cell.angle_gamma   90.00
#
_symmetry.space_group_name_H-M   'P 1'
#
loop_
_entity.id
_entity.type
_entity.pdbx_description
1 polymer ?
#
loop_
_entity_poly.entity_id
_entity_poly.type
_entity_poly.pdbx_seq_one_letter_code
_entity_poly.pdbx_strand_id
1 'polypeptide(L)'
;MYKNVLWTEAGNNKVFYIGMQNQYYSYTMFDAQAKWTVNCIMGEPKLPDKEAMKRDIEKWIAKMNQLKDGHDKIDFQTEYLVDIAKDANYGYDLDTAQQFHDREHHKHEDILTYRDRSHTSKFTGTQSPIHHSTFMKALDDSMATFLNTKL
;
A
#
# COMPACT_ATOMS: atom_id res chain seq x y z
N MET A 1 4.67 -6.50 15.72
CA MET A 1 4.35 -5.06 15.80
C MET A 1 2.84 -4.93 15.76
N TYR A 2 2.25 -4.28 16.76
CA TYR A 2 0.80 -4.04 16.77
C TYR A 2 0.42 -3.05 15.66
N LYS A 3 -0.67 -3.36 14.94
CA LYS A 3 -1.08 -2.64 13.72
C LYS A 3 0.08 -2.47 12.71
N ASN A 4 1.05 -3.40 12.73
CA ASN A 4 2.26 -3.36 11.91
C ASN A 4 3.12 -2.08 12.06
N VAL A 5 2.89 -1.26 13.09
CA VAL A 5 3.57 0.03 13.28
C VAL A 5 4.13 0.19 14.69
N LEU A 6 3.35 -0.17 15.72
CA LEU A 6 3.76 -0.01 17.11
C LEU A 6 4.63 -1.19 17.58
N TRP A 7 5.80 -0.89 18.12
CA TRP A 7 6.67 -1.88 18.76
C TRP A 7 6.21 -2.17 20.19
N THR A 8 5.86 -3.44 20.45
CA THR A 8 5.23 -3.89 21.71
C THR A 8 6.16 -4.61 22.67
N GLU A 9 7.35 -5.03 22.23
CA GLU A 9 8.27 -5.81 23.08
C GLU A 9 9.13 -4.92 23.99
N ALA A 10 9.33 -3.65 23.64
CA ALA A 10 10.10 -2.69 24.42
C ALA A 10 9.60 -1.26 24.20
N GLY A 11 10.20 -0.29 24.90
CA GLY A 11 9.92 1.13 24.68
C GLY A 11 8.56 1.62 25.20
N ASN A 12 7.86 0.82 26.01
CA ASN A 12 6.61 1.18 26.69
C ASN A 12 5.54 1.78 25.76
N ASN A 13 5.34 1.16 24.58
CA ASN A 13 4.43 1.61 23.53
C ASN A 13 4.72 3.03 23.00
N LYS A 14 5.99 3.46 22.98
CA LYS A 14 6.42 4.79 22.49
C LYS A 14 7.37 4.73 21.29
N VAL A 15 7.57 3.55 20.71
CA VAL A 15 8.44 3.34 19.55
C VAL A 15 7.60 2.85 18.38
N PHE A 16 7.60 3.62 17.29
CA PHE A 16 6.81 3.35 16.09
C PHE A 16 7.74 3.18 14.89
N TYR A 17 7.37 2.28 13.98
CA TYR A 17 8.09 1.98 12.74
C TYR A 17 7.14 2.14 11.55
N ILE A 18 7.52 2.94 10.56
CA ILE A 18 6.72 3.18 9.35
C ILE A 18 7.39 2.49 8.16
N GLY A 19 6.60 1.80 7.34
CA GLY A 19 7.01 1.24 6.07
C GLY A 19 7.97 0.05 6.14
N MET A 20 8.07 -0.63 7.28
CA MET A 20 9.01 -1.75 7.47
C MET A 20 8.54 -3.07 6.83
N GLN A 21 7.32 -3.11 6.29
CA GLN A 21 6.80 -4.26 5.56
C GLN A 21 7.38 -4.32 4.14
N ASN A 22 7.37 -5.50 3.53
CA ASN A 22 7.52 -5.63 2.08
C ASN A 22 6.37 -4.92 1.35
N GLN A 23 6.57 -4.45 0.11
CA GLN A 23 5.71 -3.41 -0.49
C GLN A 23 5.13 -3.83 -1.85
N TYR A 24 3.80 -4.00 -1.89
CA TYR A 24 2.97 -3.73 -3.07
C TYR A 24 2.45 -2.29 -3.01
N TYR A 25 1.82 -1.93 -1.88
CA TYR A 25 1.46 -0.57 -1.54
C TYR A 25 2.65 0.16 -0.92
N SER A 26 2.80 1.44 -1.24
CA SER A 26 3.86 2.30 -0.73
C SER A 26 3.29 3.57 -0.11
N TYR A 27 3.13 4.66 -0.86
CA TYR A 27 2.83 5.99 -0.33
C TYR A 27 1.55 6.04 0.50
N THR A 28 0.43 5.54 -0.01
CA THR A 28 -0.85 5.53 0.74
C THR A 28 -0.79 4.66 1.99
N MET A 29 0.03 3.60 1.98
CA MET A 29 0.27 2.79 3.17
C MET A 29 1.11 3.53 4.21
N PHE A 30 2.17 4.22 3.78
CA PHE A 30 2.97 5.04 4.69
C PHE A 30 2.15 6.17 5.29
N ASP A 31 1.30 6.82 4.48
CA ASP A 31 0.42 7.89 4.94
C ASP A 31 -0.60 7.40 5.96
N ALA A 32 -1.26 6.26 5.71
CA ALA A 32 -2.20 5.66 6.66
C ALA A 32 -1.51 5.25 7.97
N GLN A 33 -0.32 4.64 7.89
CA GLN A 33 0.50 4.30 9.06
C GLN A 33 0.93 5.54 9.85
N ALA A 34 1.36 6.60 9.16
CA ALA A 34 1.77 7.85 9.78
C ALA A 34 0.58 8.53 10.45
N LYS A 35 -0.58 8.60 9.77
CA LYS A 35 -1.81 9.15 10.34
C LYS A 35 -2.24 8.39 11.59
N TRP A 36 -2.24 7.05 11.54
CA TRP A 36 -2.54 6.21 12.71
C TRP A 36 -1.57 6.46 13.87
N THR A 37 -0.28 6.64 13.58
CA THR A 37 0.75 6.94 14.58
C THR A 37 0.53 8.29 15.24
N VAL A 38 0.27 9.34 14.45
CA VAL A 38 -0.03 10.69 14.97
C VAL A 38 -1.25 10.64 15.87
N ASN A 39 -2.30 9.97 15.42
CA ASN A 39 -3.52 9.70 16.19
C ASN A 39 -3.18 9.09 17.57
N CYS A 40 -2.41 7.98 17.61
CA CYS A 40 -1.98 7.38 18.88
C CYS A 40 -1.15 8.32 19.78
N ILE A 41 -0.25 9.12 19.21
CA ILE A 41 0.55 10.11 19.96
C ILE A 41 -0.33 11.20 20.56
N MET A 42 -1.38 11.61 19.84
CA MET A 42 -2.37 12.59 20.30
C MET A 42 -3.39 12.00 21.28
N GLY A 43 -3.33 10.68 21.55
CA GLY A 43 -4.17 10.00 22.53
C GLY A 43 -5.44 9.33 21.97
N GLU A 44 -5.61 9.29 20.64
CA GLU A 44 -6.79 8.73 19.97
C GLU A 44 -6.38 7.90 18.74
N PRO A 45 -6.57 6.57 18.68
CA PRO A 45 -7.30 5.75 19.63
C PRO A 45 -6.48 5.45 20.89
N LYS A 46 -7.18 5.19 22.00
CA LYS A 46 -6.55 4.59 23.18
C LYS A 46 -6.05 3.19 22.80
N LEU A 47 -4.77 2.95 23.05
CA LEU A 47 -4.18 1.64 22.82
C LEU A 47 -4.86 0.59 23.71
N PRO A 48 -5.17 -0.60 23.17
CA PRO A 48 -5.75 -1.68 23.96
C PRO A 48 -4.70 -2.29 24.89
N ASP A 49 -5.12 -3.23 25.73
CA ASP A 49 -4.20 -3.95 26.60
C ASP A 49 -3.20 -4.83 25.81
N LYS A 50 -2.13 -5.26 26.51
CA LYS A 50 -1.04 -6.03 25.91
C LYS A 50 -1.52 -7.34 25.28
N GLU A 51 -2.48 -8.03 25.90
CA GLU A 51 -2.99 -9.30 25.40
C GLU A 51 -3.85 -9.11 24.15
N ALA A 52 -4.64 -8.03 24.08
CA ALA A 52 -5.39 -7.67 22.89
C ALA A 52 -4.47 -7.30 21.71
N MET A 53 -3.40 -6.52 21.96
CA MET A 53 -2.39 -6.22 20.94
C MET A 53 -1.70 -7.50 20.44
N LYS A 54 -1.35 -8.41 21.36
CA LYS A 54 -0.73 -9.69 21.02
C LYS A 54 -1.65 -10.56 20.16
N ARG A 55 -2.94 -10.68 20.52
CA ARG A 55 -3.92 -11.43 19.72
C ARG A 55 -4.08 -10.86 18.31
N ASP A 56 -4.07 -9.53 18.16
CA ASP A 56 -4.13 -8.88 16.85
C ASP A 56 -2.89 -9.22 16.00
N ILE A 57 -1.69 -9.14 16.61
CA ILE A 57 -0.44 -9.54 15.95
C ILE A 57 -0.51 -11.01 15.49
N GLU A 58 -0.91 -11.92 16.37
CA GLU A 58 -1.01 -13.35 16.08
C GLU A 58 -2.03 -13.65 14.97
N LYS A 59 -3.16 -12.93 14.95
CA LYS A 59 -4.15 -13.01 13.86
C LYS A 59 -3.53 -12.68 12.50
N TRP A 60 -2.79 -11.57 12.41
CA TRP A 60 -2.15 -11.16 11.15
C TRP A 60 -1.02 -12.12 10.73
N ILE A 61 -0.22 -12.61 11.68
CA ILE A 61 0.82 -13.62 11.40
C ILE A 61 0.19 -14.92 10.89
N ALA A 62 -0.89 -15.40 11.52
CA ALA A 62 -1.57 -16.62 11.12
C ALA A 62 -2.12 -16.51 9.69
N LYS A 63 -2.72 -15.36 9.34
CA LYS A 63 -3.15 -15.06 7.96
C LYS A 63 -1.97 -15.04 6.98
N MET A 64 -0.88 -14.35 7.34
CA MET A 64 0.31 -14.26 6.50
C MET A 64 0.95 -15.64 6.20
N ASN A 65 0.91 -16.57 7.16
CA ASN A 65 1.44 -17.92 6.99
C ASN A 65 0.58 -18.80 6.06
N GLN A 66 -0.61 -18.36 5.67
CA GLN A 66 -1.51 -19.09 4.76
C GLN A 66 -1.38 -18.63 3.30
N LEU A 67 -0.64 -17.53 3.04
CA LEU A 67 -0.49 -16.97 1.70
C LEU A 67 0.35 -17.88 0.81
N LYS A 68 -0.13 -18.16 -0.40
CA LYS A 68 0.49 -19.12 -1.33
C LYS A 68 1.23 -18.44 -2.46
N ASP A 69 0.67 -17.35 -2.99
CA ASP A 69 1.17 -16.72 -4.21
C ASP A 69 1.18 -15.19 -4.13
N GLY A 70 1.43 -14.54 -5.28
CA GLY A 70 1.45 -13.09 -5.38
C GLY A 70 0.09 -12.43 -5.21
N HIS A 71 -0.99 -13.11 -5.62
CA HIS A 71 -2.35 -12.59 -5.51
C HIS A 71 -2.79 -12.58 -4.04
N ASP A 72 -2.54 -13.67 -3.31
CA ASP A 72 -2.77 -13.74 -1.87
C ASP A 72 -2.05 -12.62 -1.11
N LYS A 73 -0.80 -12.30 -1.51
CA LYS A 73 0.00 -11.24 -0.89
C LYS A 73 -0.55 -9.83 -1.19
N ILE A 74 -1.06 -9.60 -2.39
CA ILE A 74 -1.74 -8.35 -2.77
C ILE A 74 -2.98 -8.16 -1.91
N ASP A 75 -3.81 -9.19 -1.81
CA ASP A 75 -5.06 -9.14 -1.05
C ASP A 75 -4.78 -8.96 0.45
N PHE A 76 -3.79 -9.68 0.99
CA PHE A 76 -3.36 -9.52 2.38
C PHE A 76 -2.91 -8.10 2.71
N GLN A 77 -2.06 -7.50 1.87
CA GLN A 77 -1.60 -6.13 2.12
C GLN A 77 -2.71 -5.10 1.90
N THR A 78 -3.64 -5.35 0.98
CA THR A 78 -4.84 -4.53 0.80
C THR A 78 -5.70 -4.56 2.07
N GLU A 79 -5.96 -5.76 2.61
CA GLU A 79 -6.74 -5.91 3.85
C GLU A 79 -6.09 -5.13 5.01
N TYR A 80 -4.76 -5.24 5.16
CA TYR A 80 -4.03 -4.49 6.17
C TYR A 80 -4.14 -2.97 5.96
N LEU A 81 -3.95 -2.48 4.73
CA LEU A 81 -4.03 -1.05 4.43
C LEU A 81 -5.42 -0.50 4.76
N VAL A 82 -6.48 -1.21 4.37
CA VAL A 82 -7.86 -0.81 4.64
C VAL A 82 -8.15 -0.83 6.14
N ASP A 83 -7.66 -1.83 6.89
CA ASP A 83 -7.81 -1.92 8.34
C ASP A 83 -7.17 -0.73 9.07
N ILE A 84 -5.90 -0.42 8.78
CA ILE A 84 -5.20 0.68 9.45
C ILE A 84 -5.74 2.06 9.01
N ALA A 85 -6.13 2.23 7.75
CA ALA A 85 -6.73 3.46 7.26
C ALA A 85 -8.09 3.73 7.91
N LYS A 86 -8.89 2.69 8.14
CA LYS A 86 -10.15 2.78 8.87
C LYS A 86 -9.92 3.19 10.33
N ASP A 87 -8.98 2.55 11.02
CA ASP A 87 -8.64 2.89 12.41
C ASP A 87 -8.08 4.32 12.53
N ALA A 88 -7.36 4.79 11.51
CA ALA A 88 -6.81 6.13 11.44
C ALA A 88 -7.85 7.21 11.09
N ASN A 89 -9.09 6.81 10.74
CA ASN A 89 -10.10 7.67 10.12
C ASN A 89 -9.52 8.44 8.91
N TYR A 90 -8.85 7.72 8.00
CA TYR A 90 -8.08 8.32 6.89
C TYR A 90 -8.95 9.07 5.87
N GLY A 91 -10.23 8.68 5.74
CA GLY A 91 -11.23 9.40 4.94
C GLY A 91 -11.27 9.04 3.45
N TYR A 92 -10.48 8.07 2.99
CA TYR A 92 -10.48 7.59 1.61
C TYR A 92 -10.56 6.06 1.55
N ASP A 93 -11.20 5.55 0.50
CA ASP A 93 -11.12 4.13 0.13
C ASP A 93 -9.76 3.85 -0.53
N LEU A 94 -8.97 3.00 0.12
CA LEU A 94 -7.62 2.65 -0.32
C LEU A 94 -7.54 1.25 -0.94
N ASP A 95 -8.66 0.56 -1.15
CA ASP A 95 -8.66 -0.74 -1.83
C ASP A 95 -8.37 -0.55 -3.32
N THR A 96 -7.16 -0.94 -3.73
CA THR A 96 -6.74 -1.00 -5.13
C THR A 96 -6.28 -2.40 -5.54
N ALA A 97 -6.77 -3.46 -4.88
CA ALA A 97 -6.32 -4.84 -5.13
C ALA A 97 -6.47 -5.23 -6.61
N GLN A 98 -7.62 -4.90 -7.21
CA GLN A 98 -7.88 -5.19 -8.62
C GLN A 98 -6.83 -4.55 -9.54
N GLN A 99 -6.39 -3.31 -9.26
CA GLN A 99 -5.39 -2.63 -10.09
C GLN A 99 -4.02 -3.32 -10.03
N PHE A 100 -3.67 -3.88 -8.86
CA PHE A 100 -2.46 -4.70 -8.73
C PHE A 100 -2.60 -6.04 -9.45
N HIS A 101 -3.76 -6.69 -9.37
CA HIS A 101 -4.03 -7.93 -10.12
C HIS A 101 -3.95 -7.71 -11.62
N ASP A 102 -4.52 -6.62 -12.13
CA ASP A 102 -4.43 -6.22 -13.54
C ASP A 102 -2.97 -5.96 -13.95
N ARG A 103 -2.19 -5.28 -13.09
CA ARG A 103 -0.77 -5.04 -13.33
C ARG A 103 0.03 -6.34 -13.41
N GLU A 104 -0.21 -7.28 -12.50
CA GLU A 104 0.46 -8.58 -12.54
C GLU A 104 0.04 -9.38 -13.78
N HIS A 105 -1.24 -9.32 -14.18
CA HIS A 105 -1.69 -9.91 -15.44
C HIS A 105 -0.96 -9.32 -16.65
N HIS A 106 -0.92 -8.00 -16.79
CA HIS A 106 -0.20 -7.32 -17.88
C HIS A 106 1.29 -7.69 -17.94
N LYS A 107 1.94 -7.90 -16.78
CA LYS A 107 3.34 -8.36 -16.73
C LYS A 107 3.51 -9.79 -17.24
N HIS A 108 2.52 -10.66 -17.03
CA HIS A 108 2.52 -12.02 -17.56
C HIS A 108 2.21 -12.05 -19.06
N GLU A 109 1.30 -11.20 -19.53
CA GLU A 109 0.99 -11.07 -20.95
C GLU A 109 2.24 -10.65 -21.75
N ASP A 110 2.93 -9.60 -21.32
CA ASP A 110 4.18 -9.16 -21.93
C ASP A 110 5.00 -8.28 -20.97
N ILE A 111 6.14 -8.81 -20.52
CA ILE A 111 7.04 -8.17 -19.58
C ILE A 111 7.72 -6.91 -20.15
N LEU A 112 7.74 -6.73 -21.47
CA LEU A 112 8.34 -5.57 -22.14
C LEU A 112 7.33 -4.43 -22.38
N THR A 113 6.03 -4.72 -22.40
CA THR A 113 4.97 -3.74 -22.73
C THR A 113 3.98 -3.47 -21.61
N TYR A 114 4.08 -4.12 -20.44
CA TYR A 114 3.18 -3.85 -19.31
C TYR A 114 3.14 -2.37 -18.85
N ARG A 115 4.19 -1.60 -19.12
CA ARG A 115 4.26 -0.15 -18.82
C ARG A 115 3.56 0.74 -19.85
N ASP A 116 3.19 0.19 -21.00
CA ASP A 116 2.44 0.90 -22.05
C ASP A 116 0.92 0.89 -21.78
N ARG A 117 0.52 0.27 -20.67
CA ARG A 117 -0.86 0.17 -20.21
C ARG A 117 -1.30 1.45 -19.49
N SER A 118 -2.59 1.69 -19.50
CA SER A 118 -3.21 2.84 -18.83
C SER A 118 -4.18 2.35 -17.75
N HIS A 119 -4.25 3.08 -16.64
CA HIS A 119 -5.04 2.71 -15.46
C HIS A 119 -5.89 3.88 -14.99
N THR A 120 -7.07 3.59 -14.46
CA THR A 120 -7.96 4.61 -13.87
C THR A 120 -7.48 5.00 -12.48
N SER A 121 -7.44 6.29 -12.17
CA SER A 121 -7.16 6.75 -10.80
C SER A 121 -8.28 6.33 -9.86
N LYS A 122 -7.95 5.63 -8.75
CA LYS A 122 -8.90 5.30 -7.68
C LYS A 122 -9.55 6.55 -7.06
N PHE A 123 -8.81 7.66 -7.00
CA PHE A 123 -9.25 8.88 -6.32
C PHE A 123 -10.06 9.82 -7.20
N THR A 124 -9.77 9.90 -8.50
CA THR A 124 -10.43 10.85 -9.42
C THR A 124 -11.33 10.19 -10.44
N GLY A 125 -11.28 8.86 -10.58
CA GLY A 125 -11.98 8.13 -11.64
C GLY A 125 -11.46 8.44 -13.06
N THR A 126 -10.41 9.25 -13.20
CA THR A 126 -9.88 9.65 -14.50
C THR A 126 -8.90 8.60 -15.02
N GLN A 127 -9.08 8.17 -16.27
CA GLN A 127 -8.16 7.27 -16.96
C GLN A 127 -6.85 8.01 -17.27
N SER A 128 -5.68 7.40 -16.97
CA SER A 128 -4.40 7.99 -17.36
C SER A 128 -4.27 8.06 -18.89
N PRO A 129 -3.69 9.12 -19.47
CA PRO A 129 -3.43 9.14 -20.91
C PRO A 129 -2.42 8.06 -21.29
N ILE A 130 -2.47 7.59 -22.53
CA ILE A 130 -1.40 6.76 -23.11
C ILE A 130 -0.20 7.65 -23.39
N HIS A 131 0.99 7.21 -22.99
CA HIS A 131 2.22 7.97 -23.20
C HIS A 131 2.57 8.09 -24.70
N HIS A 132 3.22 9.18 -25.11
CA HIS A 132 3.53 9.45 -26.52
C HIS A 132 4.60 8.50 -27.12
N SER A 133 5.30 7.74 -26.27
CA SER A 133 6.32 6.76 -26.65
C SER A 133 6.15 5.46 -25.87
N THR A 134 6.27 4.30 -26.52
CA THR A 134 6.28 3.01 -25.81
C THR A 134 7.55 2.87 -24.96
N PHE A 135 7.47 2.14 -23.86
CA PHE A 135 8.52 2.02 -22.86
C PHE A 135 9.86 1.59 -23.46
N MET A 136 9.86 0.56 -24.32
CA MET A 136 11.08 0.06 -24.97
C MET A 136 11.73 1.05 -25.96
N LYS A 137 11.02 2.11 -26.36
CA LYS A 137 11.54 3.17 -27.25
C LYS A 137 11.81 4.48 -26.52
N ALA A 138 11.34 4.64 -25.29
CA ALA A 138 11.53 5.83 -24.46
C ALA A 138 12.87 5.74 -23.70
N LEU A 139 13.97 6.01 -24.41
CA LEU A 139 15.33 5.89 -23.86
C LEU A 139 15.78 7.09 -23.02
N ASP A 140 15.09 8.23 -23.13
CA ASP A 140 15.30 9.42 -22.31
C ASP A 140 14.34 9.37 -21.12
N ASP A 141 14.89 9.25 -19.91
CA ASP A 141 14.17 9.15 -18.64
C ASP A 141 13.96 10.49 -17.95
N SER A 142 14.29 11.60 -18.62
CA SER A 142 14.10 12.94 -18.06
C SER A 142 12.62 13.30 -17.96
N MET A 143 12.29 14.01 -16.88
CA MET A 143 10.96 14.58 -16.67
C MET A 143 10.55 15.53 -17.81
N ALA A 144 11.51 16.27 -18.37
CA ALA A 144 11.25 17.20 -19.47
C ALA A 144 10.71 16.48 -20.72
N THR A 145 11.30 15.34 -21.08
CA THR A 145 10.82 14.52 -22.20
C THR A 145 9.50 13.85 -21.87
N PHE A 146 9.36 13.25 -20.67
CA PHE A 146 8.13 12.57 -20.25
C PHE A 146 6.88 13.48 -20.25
N LEU A 147 7.05 14.75 -19.87
CA LEU A 147 5.96 15.73 -19.81
C LEU A 147 5.71 16.46 -21.14
N ASN A 148 6.51 16.23 -22.17
CA ASN A 148 6.38 16.89 -23.47
C ASN A 148 5.29 16.25 -24.34
N THR A 149 4.10 16.09 -23.76
CA THR A 149 2.90 15.65 -24.46
C THR A 149 2.27 16.84 -25.17
N LYS A 150 2.06 16.73 -26.49
CA LYS A 150 1.12 17.63 -27.18
C LYS A 150 -0.28 17.24 -26.73
N LEU A 151 -0.96 18.14 -26.00
CA LEU A 151 -2.38 18.02 -25.68
C LEU A 151 -3.23 17.95 -26.95
#